data_AF-A0A7K3FV53-F1
#
_entry.id   AF-A0A7K3FV53-F1
#
_cell.length_a   1.000
_cell.length_b   1.000
_cell.length_c   1.000
_cell.angle_alpha   90.00
_cell.angle_beta   90.00
_cell.angle_gamma   90.00
#
_symmetry.space_group_name_H-M   'P 1'
#
loop_
_entity.id
_entity.type
_entity.pdbx_description
1 polymer ?
#
loop_
_entity_poly.entity_id
_entity_poly.type
_entity_poly.pdbx_seq_one_letter_code
_entity_poly.pdbx_strand_id
1 'polypeptide(L)'
;VPASPTSGARAPVVRGWADVRALTAGAGMRRVFVKLAHGSSASGVLAVETTGAGRVRATTSVERDPAGRLFNSLRVRRYTSEREVAAIVDALAPDGLHVERWLPKAVQDGRAADLRVVVIDGRATHAVLRTSRSPLTNLHLGGARGDLDAARAAITAAGGRWTDALEVCERAAAAFPGTRCVGVDLLPASGWRRFAVGEVNAFGDLLPRLTGLPGGGAEGLDTYAAQVAALFPRTPHLTGTTRTTGTSTA
;
A
#
# COMPACT_ATOMS: atom_id res chain seq x y z
N VAL A 1 -5.98 2.40 -9.11
CA VAL A 1 -6.54 2.40 -7.74
C VAL A 1 -7.84 1.59 -7.70
N PRO A 2 -8.24 0.98 -6.57
CA PRO A 2 -9.56 0.37 -6.41
C PRO A 2 -10.69 1.36 -6.69
N ALA A 3 -11.79 0.88 -7.28
CA ALA A 3 -12.99 1.71 -7.45
C ALA A 3 -13.55 2.11 -6.07
N SER A 4 -13.90 3.38 -5.89
CA SER A 4 -14.40 3.92 -4.62
C SER A 4 -15.57 4.87 -4.88
N PRO A 5 -16.74 4.66 -4.27
CA PRO A 5 -17.84 5.63 -4.31
C PRO A 5 -17.56 6.90 -3.47
N THR A 6 -16.46 6.91 -2.71
CA THR A 6 -16.09 8.00 -1.80
C THR A 6 -14.84 8.76 -2.25
N SER A 7 -14.36 8.50 -3.47
CA SER A 7 -13.18 9.15 -4.04
C SER A 7 -13.55 10.35 -4.92
N GLY A 8 -12.81 11.45 -4.77
CA GLY A 8 -12.94 12.67 -5.58
C GLY A 8 -13.59 13.84 -4.84
N ALA A 9 -13.41 15.05 -5.36
CA ALA A 9 -13.83 16.30 -4.70
C ALA A 9 -15.33 16.44 -4.46
N ARG A 10 -16.16 15.70 -5.22
CA ARG A 10 -17.63 15.69 -5.10
C ARG A 10 -18.16 14.40 -4.46
N ALA A 11 -17.29 13.61 -3.86
CA ALA A 11 -17.67 12.37 -3.23
C ALA A 11 -18.60 12.62 -2.03
N PRO A 12 -19.60 11.75 -1.82
CA PRO A 12 -20.46 11.83 -0.64
C PRO A 12 -19.64 11.58 0.63
N VAL A 13 -19.95 12.34 1.67
CA VAL A 13 -19.40 12.12 3.02
C VAL A 13 -20.15 10.95 3.66
N VAL A 14 -19.41 9.97 4.16
CA VAL A 14 -19.97 8.83 4.89
C VAL A 14 -20.16 9.23 6.36
N ARG A 15 -21.42 9.33 6.81
CA ARG A 15 -21.79 9.70 8.19
C ARG A 15 -21.98 8.49 9.10
N GLY A 16 -21.95 7.28 8.55
CA GLY A 16 -22.09 6.05 9.32
C GLY A 16 -22.35 4.84 8.44
N TRP A 17 -22.73 3.75 9.08
CA TRP A 17 -22.96 2.46 8.44
C TRP A 17 -24.07 2.49 7.40
N ALA A 18 -25.16 3.23 7.66
CA ALA A 18 -26.25 3.36 6.71
C ALA A 18 -25.78 3.91 5.35
N ASP A 19 -24.88 4.90 5.35
CA ASP A 19 -24.29 5.45 4.13
C ASP A 19 -23.38 4.44 3.45
N VAL A 20 -22.57 3.70 4.22
CA VAL A 20 -21.75 2.60 3.66
C VAL A 20 -22.64 1.59 2.94
N ARG A 21 -23.77 1.19 3.55
CA ARG A 21 -24.73 0.27 2.92
C ARG A 21 -25.32 0.83 1.63
N ALA A 22 -25.81 2.08 1.67
CA ALA A 22 -26.43 2.72 0.51
C ALA A 22 -25.44 2.88 -0.65
N LEU A 23 -24.24 3.40 -0.39
CA LEU A 23 -23.20 3.63 -1.40
C LEU A 23 -22.71 2.32 -2.02
N THR A 24 -22.50 1.29 -1.21
CA THR A 24 -22.00 0.00 -1.71
C THR A 24 -23.08 -0.79 -2.44
N ALA A 25 -24.34 -0.70 -2.02
CA ALA A 25 -25.46 -1.25 -2.77
C ALA A 25 -25.62 -0.55 -4.14
N GLY A 26 -25.63 0.79 -4.16
CA GLY A 26 -25.74 1.58 -5.38
C GLY A 26 -24.59 1.33 -6.37
N ALA A 27 -23.38 1.07 -5.87
CA ALA A 27 -22.22 0.73 -6.69
C ALA A 27 -22.07 -0.77 -7.01
N GLY A 28 -23.01 -1.63 -6.59
CA GLY A 28 -22.95 -3.08 -6.78
C GLY A 28 -21.74 -3.74 -6.09
N MET A 29 -21.22 -3.15 -5.01
CA MET A 29 -20.05 -3.63 -4.28
C MET A 29 -20.45 -4.49 -3.09
N ARG A 30 -20.19 -5.79 -3.17
CA ARG A 30 -20.46 -6.74 -2.07
C ARG A 30 -19.28 -6.96 -1.13
N ARG A 31 -18.09 -6.51 -1.52
CA ARG A 31 -16.86 -6.59 -0.74
C ARG A 31 -16.14 -5.26 -0.82
N VAL A 32 -15.93 -4.62 0.33
CA VAL A 32 -15.29 -3.31 0.44
C VAL A 32 -14.31 -3.24 1.59
N PHE A 33 -13.33 -2.36 1.47
CA PHE A 33 -12.64 -1.83 2.63
C PHE A 33 -13.30 -0.53 3.06
N VAL A 34 -13.59 -0.41 4.36
CA VAL A 34 -13.89 0.87 5.01
C VAL A 34 -12.63 1.26 5.77
N LYS A 35 -12.12 2.47 5.54
CA LYS A 35 -10.86 2.97 6.10
C LYS A 35 -11.06 4.38 6.62
N LEU A 36 -10.32 4.76 7.66
CA LEU A 36 -10.14 6.18 8.00
C LEU A 36 -9.41 6.89 6.85
N ALA A 37 -9.85 8.10 6.49
CA ALA A 37 -9.24 8.87 5.40
C ALA A 37 -7.79 9.30 5.72
N HIS A 38 -7.48 9.48 7.00
CA HIS A 38 -6.17 9.91 7.50
C HIS A 38 -5.58 8.89 8.50
N GLY A 39 -5.96 7.61 8.38
CA GLY A 39 -5.46 6.54 9.23
C GLY A 39 -4.07 6.05 8.82
N SER A 40 -3.40 5.31 9.72
CA SER A 40 -2.16 4.59 9.43
C SER A 40 -2.10 3.29 10.23
N SER A 41 -1.11 2.43 9.97
CA SER A 41 -0.91 1.14 10.65
C SER A 41 -2.13 0.21 10.62
N ALA A 42 -2.95 0.33 9.57
CA ALA A 42 -4.24 -0.35 9.42
C ALA A 42 -5.26 -0.10 10.57
N SER A 43 -5.06 0.96 11.36
CA SER A 43 -6.03 1.41 12.36
C SER A 43 -7.34 1.80 11.69
N GLY A 44 -8.47 1.35 12.25
CA GLY A 44 -9.78 1.71 11.73
C GLY A 44 -10.12 1.08 10.36
N VAL A 45 -9.33 0.12 9.88
CA VAL A 45 -9.60 -0.57 8.60
C VAL A 45 -10.49 -1.78 8.83
N LEU A 46 -11.60 -1.86 8.09
CA LEU A 46 -12.52 -2.99 8.08
C LEU A 46 -12.61 -3.57 6.67
N ALA A 47 -12.27 -4.86 6.51
CA ALA A 47 -12.61 -5.63 5.32
C ALA A 47 -14.03 -6.17 5.46
N VAL A 48 -15.00 -5.49 4.85
CA VAL A 48 -16.43 -5.77 4.96
C VAL A 48 -16.89 -6.57 3.75
N GLU A 49 -17.68 -7.60 4.00
CA GLU A 49 -18.41 -8.31 2.96
C GLU A 49 -19.88 -8.47 3.33
N THR A 50 -20.72 -8.48 2.29
CA THR A 50 -22.16 -8.65 2.41
C THR A 50 -22.63 -9.72 1.44
N THR A 51 -23.44 -10.66 1.92
CA THR A 51 -24.02 -11.71 1.08
C THR A 51 -25.30 -11.23 0.38
N GLY A 52 -25.78 -11.95 -0.64
CA GLY A 52 -27.06 -11.64 -1.30
C GLY A 52 -28.25 -11.62 -0.34
N ALA A 53 -28.20 -12.43 0.71
CA ALA A 53 -29.19 -12.49 1.79
C ALA A 53 -29.01 -11.40 2.88
N GLY A 54 -28.18 -10.38 2.62
CA GLY A 54 -27.98 -9.25 3.52
C GLY A 54 -26.99 -9.48 4.67
N ARG A 55 -26.59 -10.73 4.97
CA ARG A 55 -25.63 -11.04 6.05
C ARG A 55 -24.32 -10.29 5.88
N VAL A 56 -23.80 -9.75 6.98
CA VAL A 56 -22.59 -8.92 7.03
C VAL A 56 -21.48 -9.66 7.77
N ARG A 57 -20.24 -9.52 7.29
CA ARG A 57 -19.04 -9.92 8.01
C ARG A 57 -17.97 -8.86 7.84
N ALA A 58 -17.30 -8.47 8.92
CA ALA A 58 -16.14 -7.59 8.89
C ALA A 58 -14.92 -8.29 9.48
N THR A 59 -13.78 -8.17 8.80
CA THR A 59 -12.47 -8.58 9.32
C THR A 59 -11.65 -7.32 9.62
N THR A 60 -11.20 -7.13 10.86
CA THR A 60 -10.53 -5.91 11.32
C THR A 60 -9.66 -6.19 12.54
N SER A 61 -8.71 -5.31 12.84
CA SER A 61 -8.01 -5.28 14.14
C SER A 61 -8.69 -4.38 15.17
N VAL A 62 -9.72 -3.63 14.76
CA VAL A 62 -10.50 -2.79 15.67
C VAL A 62 -11.19 -3.67 16.70
N GLU A 63 -10.92 -3.36 17.96
CA GLU A 63 -11.57 -3.93 19.12
C GLU A 63 -12.42 -2.87 19.78
N ARG A 64 -13.63 -3.25 20.17
CA ARG A 64 -14.56 -2.40 20.92
C ARG A 64 -14.71 -2.95 22.33
N ASP A 65 -14.42 -2.13 23.33
CA ASP A 65 -14.61 -2.53 24.73
C ASP A 65 -16.09 -2.42 25.17
N PRO A 66 -16.46 -2.89 26.38
CA PRO A 66 -17.84 -2.78 26.88
C PRO A 66 -18.34 -1.34 27.01
N ALA A 67 -17.44 -0.37 27.23
CA ALA A 67 -17.77 1.06 27.27
C ALA A 67 -17.93 1.68 25.87
N GLY A 68 -17.63 0.93 24.81
CA GLY A 68 -17.75 1.34 23.43
C GLY A 68 -16.55 2.07 22.84
N ARG A 69 -15.42 2.13 23.57
CA ARG A 69 -14.17 2.70 23.06
C ARG A 69 -13.53 1.76 22.05
N LEU A 70 -12.90 2.33 21.04
CA LEU A 70 -12.24 1.59 19.97
C LEU A 70 -10.72 1.55 20.18
N PHE A 71 -10.11 0.40 19.92
CA PHE A 71 -8.66 0.19 19.99
C PHE A 71 -8.18 -0.56 18.76
N ASN A 72 -6.98 -0.23 18.25
CA ASN A 72 -6.30 -1.12 17.32
C ASN A 72 -5.61 -2.22 18.13
N SER A 73 -6.25 -3.37 18.26
CA SER A 73 -5.74 -4.48 19.08
C SER A 73 -4.53 -5.20 18.47
N LEU A 74 -4.14 -4.83 17.24
CA LEU A 74 -3.16 -5.51 16.39
C LEU A 74 -3.50 -6.98 16.06
N ARG A 75 -4.58 -7.52 16.64
CA ARG A 75 -5.08 -8.88 16.43
C ARG A 75 -6.29 -8.83 15.51
N VAL A 76 -6.12 -9.40 14.33
CA VAL A 76 -7.22 -9.51 13.36
C VAL A 76 -8.31 -10.43 13.91
N ARG A 77 -9.53 -9.90 13.98
CA ARG A 77 -10.75 -10.61 14.42
C ARG A 77 -11.87 -10.46 13.41
N ARG A 78 -12.96 -11.20 13.62
CA ARG A 78 -14.14 -11.17 12.76
C ARG A 78 -15.38 -10.80 13.56
N TYR A 79 -16.13 -9.84 13.03
CA TYR A 79 -17.47 -9.49 13.48
C TYR A 79 -18.48 -10.00 12.45
N THR A 80 -19.50 -10.72 12.91
CA THR A 80 -20.58 -11.27 12.08
C THR A 80 -21.95 -10.67 12.40
N SER A 81 -22.04 -9.87 13.47
CA SER A 81 -23.21 -9.08 13.80
C SER A 81 -23.17 -7.76 13.04
N GLU A 82 -24.20 -7.47 12.24
CA GLU A 82 -24.33 -6.18 11.57
C GLU A 82 -24.39 -5.02 12.58
N ARG A 83 -25.02 -5.23 13.74
CA ARG A 83 -25.06 -4.24 14.82
C ARG A 83 -23.67 -3.89 15.34
N GLU A 84 -22.79 -4.88 15.50
CA GLU A 84 -21.42 -4.63 15.96
C GLU A 84 -20.60 -3.93 14.88
N VAL A 85 -20.73 -4.35 13.62
CA VAL A 85 -20.07 -3.69 12.48
C VAL A 85 -20.53 -2.25 12.35
N ALA A 86 -21.83 -2.00 12.47
CA ALA A 86 -22.41 -0.66 12.43
C ALA A 86 -21.85 0.22 13.54
N ALA A 87 -21.85 -0.26 14.78
CA ALA A 87 -21.33 0.51 15.92
C ALA A 87 -19.85 0.90 15.77
N ILE A 88 -19.02 0.04 15.16
CA ILE A 88 -17.62 0.37 14.85
C ILE A 88 -17.55 1.45 13.76
N VAL A 89 -18.28 1.27 12.66
CA VAL A 89 -18.25 2.21 11.54
C VAL A 89 -18.80 3.58 11.95
N ASP A 90 -19.89 3.62 12.70
CA ASP A 90 -20.52 4.86 13.19
C ASP A 90 -19.58 5.62 14.13
N ALA A 91 -18.83 4.91 14.97
CA ALA A 91 -17.84 5.53 15.86
C ALA A 91 -16.59 6.05 15.12
N LEU A 92 -16.25 5.48 13.97
CA LEU A 92 -15.14 5.95 13.11
C LEU A 92 -15.56 7.03 12.11
N ALA A 93 -16.86 7.15 11.82
CA ALA A 93 -17.38 8.08 10.81
C ALA A 93 -17.01 9.56 11.02
N PRO A 94 -16.98 10.10 12.26
CA PRO A 94 -16.58 11.48 12.51
C PRO A 94 -15.16 11.82 12.03
N ASP A 95 -14.25 10.84 11.97
CA ASP A 95 -12.86 11.01 11.52
C ASP A 95 -12.72 10.99 9.98
N GLY A 96 -13.83 10.78 9.26
CA GLY A 96 -13.89 10.67 7.81
C GLY A 96 -13.56 9.28 7.31
N LEU A 97 -14.46 8.70 6.52
CA LEU A 97 -14.31 7.35 5.98
C LEU A 97 -14.12 7.37 4.46
N HIS A 98 -13.17 6.55 4.02
CA HIS A 98 -13.00 6.13 2.64
C HIS A 98 -13.46 4.68 2.48
N VAL A 99 -14.37 4.47 1.55
CA VAL A 99 -14.92 3.16 1.18
C VAL A 99 -14.45 2.81 -0.22
N GLU A 100 -13.80 1.67 -0.38
CA GLU A 100 -13.31 1.22 -1.68
C GLU A 100 -13.58 -0.26 -1.92
N ARG A 101 -13.59 -0.67 -3.18
CA ARG A 101 -13.71 -2.07 -3.57
C ARG A 101 -12.56 -2.88 -2.97
N TRP A 102 -12.92 -3.93 -2.25
CA TRP A 102 -11.95 -4.93 -1.82
C TRP A 102 -11.55 -5.78 -3.03
N LEU A 103 -10.37 -5.48 -3.58
CA LEU A 103 -9.82 -6.23 -4.71
C LEU A 103 -9.31 -7.61 -4.26
N PRO A 104 -9.62 -8.68 -5.02
CA PRO A 104 -8.99 -9.98 -4.80
C PRO A 104 -7.51 -9.88 -5.17
N LYS A 105 -6.66 -10.02 -4.15
CA LYS A 105 -5.20 -9.97 -4.29
C LYS A 105 -4.68 -11.26 -4.92
N ALA A 106 -3.48 -11.19 -5.49
CA ALA A 106 -2.68 -12.37 -5.77
C ALA A 106 -2.35 -13.11 -4.46
N VAL A 107 -2.00 -14.38 -4.62
CA VAL A 107 -1.68 -15.27 -3.51
C VAL A 107 -0.28 -15.82 -3.74
N GLN A 108 0.51 -15.87 -2.67
CA GLN A 108 1.79 -16.58 -2.61
C GLN A 108 1.73 -17.54 -1.42
N ASP A 109 2.00 -18.82 -1.68
CA ASP A 109 1.98 -19.88 -0.66
C ASP A 109 0.68 -19.94 0.16
N GLY A 110 -0.46 -19.79 -0.52
CA GLY A 110 -1.79 -19.79 0.12
C GLY A 110 -2.11 -18.54 0.93
N ARG A 111 -1.27 -17.50 0.89
CA ARG A 111 -1.44 -16.24 1.61
C ARG A 111 -1.67 -15.08 0.63
N ALA A 112 -2.62 -14.19 0.95
CA ALA A 112 -2.86 -12.98 0.18
C ALA A 112 -1.60 -12.10 0.19
N ALA A 113 -1.22 -11.55 -0.95
CA ALA A 113 0.04 -10.85 -1.13
C ALA A 113 -0.17 -9.39 -1.60
N ASP A 114 0.65 -8.49 -1.07
CA ASP A 114 0.88 -7.15 -1.64
C ASP A 114 2.36 -6.77 -1.59
N LEU A 115 2.71 -5.71 -2.30
CA LEU A 115 4.06 -5.16 -2.33
C LEU A 115 4.06 -3.80 -1.63
N ARG A 116 5.01 -3.59 -0.71
CA ARG A 116 5.38 -2.28 -0.21
C ARG A 116 6.62 -1.84 -0.98
N VAL A 117 6.46 -0.82 -1.83
CA VAL A 117 7.53 -0.26 -2.67
C VAL A 117 7.87 1.13 -2.19
N VAL A 118 9.13 1.41 -1.91
CA VAL A 118 9.60 2.76 -1.56
C VAL A 118 10.09 3.43 -2.83
N VAL A 119 9.54 4.60 -3.13
CA VAL A 119 9.93 5.44 -4.27
C VAL A 119 10.63 6.67 -3.73
N ILE A 120 11.86 6.91 -4.17
CA ILE A 120 12.70 8.06 -3.78
C ILE A 120 13.09 8.80 -5.06
N ASP A 121 12.87 10.11 -5.12
CA ASP A 121 13.10 10.95 -6.30
C ASP A 121 12.49 10.38 -7.60
N GLY A 122 11.27 9.85 -7.47
CA GLY A 122 10.54 9.27 -8.61
C GLY A 122 11.06 7.90 -9.07
N ARG A 123 12.02 7.30 -8.37
CA ARG A 123 12.58 5.97 -8.67
C ARG A 123 12.20 4.95 -7.61
N ALA A 124 11.70 3.79 -8.01
CA ALA A 124 11.45 2.69 -7.09
C ALA A 124 12.79 2.11 -6.58
N THR A 125 13.11 2.34 -5.31
CA THR A 125 14.40 1.99 -4.72
C THR A 125 14.36 0.71 -3.90
N HIS A 126 13.25 0.43 -3.21
CA HIS A 126 13.12 -0.75 -2.35
C HIS A 126 11.76 -1.41 -2.58
N ALA A 127 11.69 -2.73 -2.43
CA ALA A 127 10.41 -3.44 -2.43
C ALA A 127 10.45 -4.60 -1.44
N VAL A 128 9.34 -4.80 -0.72
CA VAL A 128 9.12 -6.00 0.09
C VAL A 128 7.75 -6.57 -0.23
N LEU A 129 7.70 -7.89 -0.42
CA LEU A 129 6.43 -8.60 -0.48
C LEU A 129 5.90 -8.83 0.93
N ARG A 130 4.64 -8.48 1.19
CA ARG A 130 3.97 -8.78 2.45
C ARG A 130 2.86 -9.78 2.17
N THR A 131 2.78 -10.82 3.00
CA THR A 131 1.78 -11.89 2.87
C THR A 131 0.97 -12.08 4.15
N SER A 132 -0.31 -12.40 4.02
CA SER A 132 -1.21 -12.60 5.15
C SER A 132 -2.23 -13.71 4.91
N ARG A 133 -2.65 -14.39 6.00
CA ARG A 133 -3.80 -15.30 5.99
C ARG A 133 -5.15 -14.55 6.05
N SER A 134 -5.10 -13.24 6.24
CA SER A 134 -6.27 -12.36 6.23
C SER A 134 -6.20 -11.39 5.03
N PRO A 135 -7.30 -10.68 4.72
CA PRO A 135 -7.29 -9.65 3.69
C PRO A 135 -6.35 -8.47 4.00
N LEU A 136 -5.99 -8.29 5.28
CA LEU A 136 -5.10 -7.25 5.79
C LEU A 136 -3.66 -7.77 5.82
N THR A 137 -2.79 -7.16 5.00
CA THR A 137 -1.42 -7.61 4.71
C THR A 137 -0.34 -6.84 5.48
N ASN A 138 -0.72 -5.81 6.25
CA ASN A 138 0.20 -5.04 7.09
C ASN A 138 1.00 -5.94 8.04
N LEU A 139 2.32 -5.72 8.12
CA LEU A 139 3.21 -6.52 8.95
C LEU A 139 2.88 -6.40 10.45
N HIS A 140 2.35 -5.26 10.90
CA HIS A 140 1.90 -5.04 12.29
C HIS A 140 0.68 -5.88 12.68
N LEU A 141 -0.03 -6.46 11.71
CA LEU A 141 -1.23 -7.28 11.94
C LEU A 141 -0.95 -8.79 11.77
N GLY A 142 0.31 -9.21 11.98
CA GLY A 142 0.73 -10.61 11.78
C GLY A 142 0.98 -10.98 10.32
N GLY A 143 1.10 -9.99 9.43
CA GLY A 143 1.66 -10.17 8.10
C GLY A 143 3.12 -10.61 8.18
N ALA A 144 3.59 -11.32 7.16
CA ALA A 144 4.97 -11.79 7.06
C ALA A 144 5.61 -11.26 5.78
N ARG A 145 6.94 -11.11 5.77
CA ARG A 145 7.66 -10.91 4.51
C ARG A 145 7.56 -12.20 3.70
N GLY A 146 7.18 -12.08 2.44
CA GLY A 146 7.24 -13.17 1.49
C GLY A 146 8.51 -13.13 0.65
N ASP A 147 8.62 -14.10 -0.26
CA ASP A 147 9.70 -14.19 -1.23
C ASP A 147 9.42 -13.27 -2.42
N LEU A 148 10.26 -12.23 -2.58
CA LEU A 148 10.14 -11.25 -3.65
C LEU A 148 10.53 -11.84 -5.02
N ASP A 149 11.47 -12.78 -5.05
CA ASP A 149 11.90 -13.40 -6.30
C ASP A 149 10.85 -14.39 -6.80
N ALA A 150 10.17 -15.10 -5.89
CA ALA A 150 8.98 -15.86 -6.24
C ALA A 150 7.85 -14.98 -6.81
N ALA A 151 7.62 -13.78 -6.24
CA ALA A 151 6.65 -12.83 -6.80
C ALA A 151 7.06 -12.34 -8.19
N ARG A 152 8.34 -12.03 -8.41
CA ARG A 152 8.87 -11.66 -9.73
C ARG A 152 8.69 -12.79 -10.75
N ALA A 153 9.02 -14.02 -10.38
CA ALA A 153 8.82 -15.20 -11.22
C ALA A 153 7.33 -15.40 -11.55
N ALA A 154 6.43 -15.20 -10.59
CA ALA A 154 4.98 -15.28 -10.80
C ALA A 154 4.47 -14.21 -11.77
N ILE A 155 4.98 -12.98 -11.68
CA ILE A 155 4.65 -11.90 -12.63
C ILE A 155 5.13 -12.27 -14.04
N THR A 156 6.36 -12.77 -14.17
CA THR A 156 6.92 -13.23 -15.46
C THR A 156 6.12 -14.40 -16.05
N ALA A 157 5.79 -15.40 -15.24
CA ALA A 157 4.97 -16.55 -15.66
C ALA A 157 3.55 -16.12 -16.07
N ALA A 158 3.04 -15.06 -15.47
CA ALA A 158 1.79 -14.41 -15.88
C ALA A 158 1.94 -13.52 -17.13
N GLY A 159 3.12 -13.47 -17.76
CA GLY A 159 3.39 -12.68 -18.97
C GLY A 159 3.54 -11.17 -18.73
N GLY A 160 3.71 -10.73 -17.49
CA GLY A 160 4.04 -9.34 -17.15
C GLY A 160 5.54 -9.17 -16.89
N ARG A 161 5.97 -7.91 -16.71
CA ARG A 161 7.35 -7.61 -16.30
C ARG A 161 7.36 -7.02 -14.89
N TRP A 162 8.40 -7.34 -14.11
CA TRP A 162 8.62 -6.72 -12.81
C TRP A 162 8.70 -5.20 -12.90
N THR A 163 9.31 -4.68 -13.97
CA THR A 163 9.39 -3.24 -14.25
C THR A 163 8.03 -2.59 -14.36
N ASP A 164 7.01 -3.26 -14.92
CA ASP A 164 5.67 -2.69 -15.05
C ASP A 164 5.04 -2.44 -13.66
N ALA A 165 5.34 -3.30 -12.67
CA ALA A 165 4.90 -3.11 -11.29
C ALA A 165 5.59 -1.91 -10.63
N LEU A 166 6.89 -1.73 -10.87
CA LEU A 166 7.64 -0.58 -10.37
C LEU A 166 7.16 0.74 -11.01
N GLU A 167 6.94 0.75 -12.33
CA GLU A 167 6.45 1.92 -13.05
C GLU A 167 5.06 2.38 -12.55
N VAL A 168 4.19 1.46 -12.12
CA VAL A 168 2.92 1.82 -11.48
C VAL A 168 3.17 2.60 -10.18
N CYS A 169 4.17 2.20 -9.39
CA CYS A 169 4.52 2.87 -8.14
C CYS A 169 5.15 4.25 -8.40
N GLU A 170 6.05 4.34 -9.38
CA GLU A 170 6.69 5.60 -9.79
C GLU A 170 5.66 6.60 -10.33
N ARG A 171 4.70 6.15 -11.17
CA ARG A 171 3.58 6.99 -11.61
C ARG A 171 2.69 7.46 -10.45
N ALA A 172 2.49 6.61 -9.44
CA ALA A 172 1.73 7.00 -8.25
C ALA A 172 2.48 8.07 -7.45
N ALA A 173 3.80 7.94 -7.30
CA ALA A 173 4.63 8.92 -6.63
C ALA A 173 4.64 10.27 -7.37
N ALA A 174 4.63 10.26 -8.71
CA ALA A 174 4.59 11.47 -9.53
C ALA A 174 3.33 12.34 -9.30
N ALA A 175 2.25 11.77 -8.74
CA ALA A 175 1.08 12.54 -8.33
C ALA A 175 1.32 13.42 -7.08
N PHE A 176 2.46 13.25 -6.40
CA PHE A 176 2.84 13.99 -5.19
C PHE A 176 4.19 14.70 -5.38
N PRO A 177 4.30 15.69 -6.28
CA PRO A 177 5.58 16.33 -6.61
C PRO A 177 6.23 17.08 -5.44
N GLY A 178 5.47 17.39 -4.38
CA GLY A 178 5.98 18.04 -3.17
C GLY A 178 6.71 17.12 -2.18
N THR A 179 6.74 15.81 -2.43
CA THR A 179 7.51 14.86 -1.61
C THR A 179 8.53 14.11 -2.45
N ARG A 180 9.72 13.94 -1.88
CA ARG A 180 10.81 13.18 -2.50
C ARG A 180 10.74 11.69 -2.18
N CYS A 181 9.96 11.28 -1.18
CA CYS A 181 9.92 9.90 -0.70
C CYS A 181 8.48 9.48 -0.36
N VAL A 182 8.05 8.35 -0.90
CA VAL A 182 6.75 7.73 -0.61
C VAL A 182 6.84 6.21 -0.51
N GLY A 183 6.00 5.63 0.35
CA GLY A 183 5.79 4.18 0.45
C GLY A 183 4.50 3.80 -0.26
N VAL A 184 4.58 3.11 -1.39
CA VAL A 184 3.44 2.69 -2.20
C VAL A 184 3.03 1.27 -1.83
N ASP A 185 1.76 1.09 -1.45
CA ASP A 185 1.12 -0.23 -1.33
C ASP A 185 0.56 -0.64 -2.68
N LEU A 186 1.27 -1.54 -3.37
CA LEU A 186 0.88 -2.08 -4.65
C LEU A 186 0.18 -3.42 -4.47
N LEU A 187 -1.06 -3.51 -4.94
CA LEU A 187 -1.92 -4.68 -4.86
C LEU A 187 -1.86 -5.43 -6.20
N PRO A 188 -1.12 -6.55 -6.30
CA PRO A 188 -1.23 -7.43 -7.45
C PRO A 188 -2.63 -8.07 -7.43
N ALA A 189 -3.35 -8.01 -8.55
CA ALA A 189 -4.62 -8.70 -8.73
C ALA A 189 -4.38 -10.21 -8.84
N SER A 190 -5.42 -11.01 -8.61
CA SER A 190 -5.36 -12.46 -8.82
C SER A 190 -4.75 -12.81 -10.18
N GLY A 191 -3.78 -13.73 -10.16
CA GLY A 191 -3.01 -14.13 -11.35
C GLY A 191 -1.84 -13.22 -11.71
N TRP A 192 -1.48 -12.22 -10.89
CA TRP A 192 -0.25 -11.41 -11.02
C TRP A 192 -0.13 -10.56 -12.32
N ARG A 193 -1.19 -10.42 -13.11
CA ARG A 193 -1.19 -9.70 -14.40
C ARG A 193 -1.47 -8.21 -14.32
N ARG A 194 -2.11 -7.75 -13.25
CA ARG A 194 -2.57 -6.37 -13.10
C ARG A 194 -2.24 -5.88 -11.70
N PHE A 195 -1.96 -4.59 -11.57
CA PHE A 195 -1.59 -3.98 -10.31
C PHE A 195 -2.48 -2.78 -10.03
N ALA A 196 -2.86 -2.60 -8.77
CA ALA A 196 -3.58 -1.43 -8.31
C ALA A 196 -2.85 -0.82 -7.12
N VAL A 197 -2.69 0.50 -7.12
CA VAL A 197 -2.23 1.24 -5.93
C VAL A 197 -3.35 1.24 -4.90
N GLY A 198 -3.09 0.66 -3.72
CA GLY A 198 -4.03 0.60 -2.60
C GLY A 198 -3.91 1.79 -1.64
N GLU A 199 -2.69 2.29 -1.44
CA GLU A 199 -2.37 3.44 -0.58
C GLU A 199 -1.00 4.00 -0.98
N VAL A 200 -0.79 5.30 -0.75
CA VAL A 200 0.53 5.94 -0.80
C VAL A 200 0.78 6.58 0.56
N ASN A 201 1.82 6.12 1.25
CA ASN A 201 2.23 6.61 2.55
C ASN A 201 3.27 7.72 2.36
N ALA A 202 3.06 8.86 3.01
CA ALA A 202 4.06 9.91 3.10
C ALA A 202 5.28 9.41 3.89
N PHE A 203 6.47 9.96 3.59
CA PHE A 203 7.74 9.67 4.27
C PHE A 203 8.37 8.30 4.00
N GLY A 204 7.88 7.55 3.01
CA GLY A 204 8.49 6.26 2.65
C GLY A 204 8.08 5.14 3.58
N ASP A 205 9.06 4.34 3.98
CA ASP A 205 8.88 3.29 4.97
C ASP A 205 10.22 2.90 5.62
N LEU A 206 10.15 2.37 6.83
CA LEU A 206 11.27 1.67 7.45
C LEU A 206 11.16 0.19 7.12
N LEU A 207 12.10 -0.32 6.33
CA LEU A 207 12.17 -1.74 5.96
C LEU A 207 13.45 -2.37 6.54
N PRO A 208 13.46 -2.77 7.83
CA PRO A 208 14.69 -3.24 8.48
C PRO A 208 15.32 -4.41 7.72
N ARG A 209 16.66 -4.45 7.62
CA ARG A 209 17.40 -5.53 6.95
C ARG A 209 17.03 -5.73 5.47
N LEU A 210 16.61 -4.67 4.79
CA LEU A 210 16.36 -4.66 3.35
C LEU A 210 17.20 -3.54 2.73
N THR A 211 17.96 -3.87 1.69
CA THR A 211 18.71 -2.88 0.90
C THR A 211 18.02 -2.62 -0.44
N GLY A 212 18.46 -1.58 -1.14
CA GLY A 212 17.90 -1.18 -2.42
C GLY A 212 17.95 -2.26 -3.50
N LEU A 213 17.00 -2.17 -4.41
CA LEU A 213 16.86 -3.00 -5.60
C LEU A 213 18.02 -2.76 -6.58
N PRO A 214 18.47 -3.81 -7.29
CA PRO A 214 19.35 -3.64 -8.44
C PRO A 214 18.73 -2.71 -9.49
N GLY A 215 19.50 -1.75 -10.00
CA GLY A 215 19.08 -0.70 -10.93
C GLY A 215 18.26 0.43 -10.27
N GLY A 216 18.06 0.38 -8.96
CA GLY A 216 17.29 1.37 -8.19
C GLY A 216 18.10 2.59 -7.76
N GLY A 217 19.44 2.53 -7.82
CA GLY A 217 20.33 3.61 -7.37
C GLY A 217 20.50 3.69 -5.85
N ALA A 218 20.10 2.63 -5.14
CA ALA A 218 20.14 2.51 -3.68
C ALA A 218 20.74 1.17 -3.22
N GLU A 219 21.46 0.48 -4.11
CA GLU A 219 22.10 -0.80 -3.82
C GLU A 219 23.03 -0.67 -2.60
N GLY A 220 22.89 -1.60 -1.65
CA GLY A 220 23.65 -1.58 -0.39
C GLY A 220 23.21 -0.53 0.63
N LEU A 221 22.26 0.36 0.29
CA LEU A 221 21.66 1.32 1.21
C LEU A 221 20.33 0.78 1.72
N ASP A 222 20.01 1.08 2.98
CA ASP A 222 18.64 0.93 3.48
C ASP A 222 17.78 2.13 3.06
N THR A 223 16.49 2.11 3.42
CA THR A 223 15.53 3.14 3.00
C THR A 223 15.89 4.54 3.53
N TYR A 224 16.49 4.65 4.72
CA TYR A 224 16.88 5.95 5.28
C TYR A 224 18.18 6.47 4.66
N ALA A 225 19.19 5.61 4.51
CA ALA A 225 20.44 5.97 3.86
C ALA A 225 20.19 6.40 2.41
N ALA A 226 19.30 5.72 1.69
CA ALA A 226 18.88 6.12 0.35
C ALA A 226 18.15 7.47 0.33
N GLN A 227 17.28 7.73 1.31
CA GLN A 227 16.59 9.02 1.43
C GLN A 227 17.57 10.15 1.71
N VAL A 228 18.54 9.95 2.61
CA VAL A 228 19.59 10.94 2.91
C VAL A 228 20.48 11.16 1.69
N ALA A 229 20.91 10.10 1.01
CA ALA A 229 21.73 10.21 -0.21
C ALA A 229 21.02 11.01 -1.31
N ALA A 230 19.71 10.83 -1.46
CA ALA A 230 18.90 11.60 -2.39
C ALA A 230 18.88 13.12 -2.08
N LEU A 231 18.99 13.51 -0.81
CA LEU A 231 19.06 14.94 -0.43
C LEU A 231 20.37 15.60 -0.86
N PHE A 232 21.45 14.82 -1.01
CA PHE A 232 22.78 15.30 -1.37
C PHE A 232 23.26 14.62 -2.65
N PRO A 233 22.63 14.89 -3.81
CA PRO A 233 23.04 14.27 -5.06
C PRO A 233 24.51 14.61 -5.31
N ARG A 234 25.34 13.58 -5.49
CA ARG A 234 26.76 13.76 -5.78
C ARG A 234 26.87 14.56 -7.08
N THR A 235 27.49 15.73 -7.01
CA THR A 235 27.88 16.47 -8.20
C THR A 235 28.70 15.51 -9.08
N PRO A 236 28.35 15.32 -10.36
CA PRO A 236 29.20 14.56 -11.26
C PRO A 236 30.59 15.19 -11.22
N HIS A 237 31.61 14.43 -10.82
CA HIS A 237 32.98 14.85 -11.02
C HIS A 237 33.14 15.02 -12.53
N LEU A 238 33.19 16.27 -13.00
CA LEU A 238 33.80 16.61 -14.27
C LEU A 238 35.24 16.09 -14.17
N THR A 239 35.49 14.91 -14.73
CA THR A 239 36.85 14.42 -14.95
C THR A 239 37.51 15.42 -15.89
N GLY A 240 38.23 16.36 -15.30
CA GLY A 240 38.98 17.37 -16.01
C GLY A 240 39.88 16.70 -17.04
N THR A 241 39.73 17.14 -18.28
CA THR A 241 40.60 16.74 -19.38
C THR A 241 42.02 17.16 -19.03
N THR A 242 42.87 16.20 -18.67
CA THR A 242 44.29 16.46 -18.44
C THR A 242 44.92 16.84 -19.79
N ARG A 243 45.02 18.14 -20.07
CA ARG A 243 45.87 18.67 -21.14
C ARG A 243 47.30 18.71 -20.60
N THR A 244 48.02 17.59 -20.70
CA THR A 244 49.47 17.60 -20.49
C THR A 244 50.15 17.99 -21.79
N THR A 245 50.73 19.19 -21.76
CA THR A 245 51.58 19.80 -22.76
C THR A 245 52.80 18.92 -23.07
N GLY A 246 53.00 18.60 -24.35
CA GLY A 246 54.22 17.95 -24.83
C GLY A 246 55.42 18.89 -24.72
N THR A 247 56.47 18.43 -24.06
CA THR A 247 57.80 19.03 -24.08
C THR A 247 58.50 18.62 -25.37
N SER A 248 58.79 19.59 -26.23
CA SER A 248 59.77 19.47 -27.30
C SER A 248 61.10 19.99 -26.77
N THR A 249 62.12 19.14 -26.75
CA THR A 249 63.53 19.56 -26.63
C THR A 249 64.18 19.42 -28.00
N ALA A 250 64.88 20.50 -28.38
CA ALA A 250 65.79 20.60 -29.51
C ALA A 250 67.07 19.78 -29.30
#